data_AF-A0A1S3DTQ7-F1
#
_entry.id   AF-A0A1S3DTQ7-F1
#
_cell.length_a   1.000
_cell.length_b   1.000
_cell.length_c   1.000
_cell.angle_alpha   90.00
_cell.angle_beta   90.00
_cell.angle_gamma   90.00
#
_symmetry.space_group_name_H-M   'P 1'
#
loop_
_entity.id
_entity.type
_entity.pdbx_description
1 polymer ?
#
loop_
_entity_poly.entity_id
_entity_poly.type
_entity_poly.pdbx_seq_one_letter_code
_entity_poly.pdbx_strand_id
1 'polypeptide(L)'
;SSVYYSIPITIPNFLYLVWFSVLDASVITPSGLIDGDNTQFGHADQCIQTRVPIRNFRTQFCLPTATFSPQSHQLYPEFYDNQTRDWPPYDMDKTVWSFLRPRDKSIRLSRLKFSWGLCVPEVCTANDIQTSLDTTLAEAFREHNISFRVELTSVMCYSGKEMEERHMPLIGKLWV
;
A
#
# COMPACT_ATOMS: atom_id res chain seq x y z
N SER A 1 -39.07 6.96 19.18
CA SER A 1 -38.58 7.37 17.86
C SER A 1 -37.06 7.21 17.78
N SER A 2 -36.60 6.08 17.24
CA SER A 2 -35.30 5.89 16.57
C SER A 2 -35.23 4.43 16.17
N VAL A 3 -35.71 4.15 14.96
CA VAL A 3 -35.65 2.83 14.34
C VAL A 3 -34.27 2.72 13.71
N TYR A 4 -33.35 2.03 14.40
CA TYR A 4 -32.14 1.51 13.79
C TYR A 4 -32.56 0.44 12.77
N TYR A 5 -32.55 0.79 11.48
CA TYR A 5 -32.63 -0.20 10.41
C TYR A 5 -31.29 -0.93 10.32
N SER A 6 -31.12 -1.94 11.17
CA SER A 6 -30.11 -2.98 10.98
C SER A 6 -30.56 -3.82 9.79
N ILE A 7 -30.11 -3.48 8.59
CA ILE A 7 -30.24 -4.37 7.44
C ILE A 7 -29.37 -5.59 7.74
N PRO A 8 -29.93 -6.81 7.89
CA PRO A 8 -29.11 -7.99 8.03
C PRO A 8 -28.52 -8.28 6.66
N ILE A 9 -27.33 -7.76 6.38
CA ILE A 9 -26.56 -8.20 5.23
C ILE A 9 -26.04 -9.58 5.63
N THR A 10 -26.82 -10.62 5.33
CA THR A 10 -26.35 -12.00 5.35
C THR A 10 -25.32 -12.10 4.23
N ILE A 11 -24.07 -11.73 4.54
CA ILE A 11 -22.94 -11.90 3.64
C ILE A 11 -22.81 -13.42 3.46
N PRO A 12 -23.09 -13.98 2.27
CA PRO A 12 -23.03 -15.43 2.08
C PRO A 12 -21.62 -15.93 2.40
N ASN A 13 -21.47 -17.13 2.98
CA ASN A 13 -20.17 -17.73 3.34
C ASN A 13 -19.13 -17.67 2.21
N PHE A 14 -19.58 -17.65 0.96
CA PHE A 14 -18.72 -17.51 -0.22
C PHE A 14 -18.09 -16.11 -0.38
N LEU A 15 -18.74 -15.03 0.07
CA LEU A 15 -18.11 -13.70 0.10
C LEU A 15 -16.95 -13.71 1.10
N TYR A 16 -17.12 -14.28 2.30
CA TYR A 16 -16.04 -14.37 3.28
C TYR A 16 -14.81 -15.12 2.75
N LEU A 17 -15.02 -16.24 2.03
CA LEU A 17 -13.92 -17.00 1.42
C LEU A 17 -13.15 -16.20 0.37
N VAL A 18 -13.83 -15.38 -0.43
CA VAL A 18 -13.21 -14.53 -1.46
C VAL A 18 -12.44 -13.39 -0.82
N TRP A 19 -13.05 -12.71 0.16
CA TRP A 19 -12.40 -11.65 0.92
C TRP A 19 -11.14 -12.18 1.61
N PHE A 20 -11.20 -13.37 2.21
CA PHE A 20 -10.07 -14.00 2.87
C PHE A 20 -8.93 -14.32 1.88
N SER A 21 -9.23 -14.90 0.72
CA SER A 21 -8.20 -15.26 -0.26
C SER A 21 -7.56 -14.05 -0.95
N VAL A 22 -8.31 -12.95 -1.15
CA VAL A 22 -7.77 -11.67 -1.63
C VAL A 22 -6.92 -10.98 -0.56
N LEU A 23 -7.37 -11.03 0.71
CA LEU A 23 -6.63 -10.48 1.84
C LEU A 23 -5.30 -11.22 2.07
N ASP A 24 -5.33 -12.55 2.00
CA ASP A 24 -4.17 -13.43 2.17
C ASP A 24 -3.12 -13.23 1.05
N ALA A 25 -3.57 -12.95 -0.18
CA ALA A 25 -2.67 -12.61 -1.28
C ALA A 25 -2.07 -11.19 -1.19
N SER A 26 -2.69 -10.31 -0.40
CA SER A 26 -2.28 -8.92 -0.20
C SER A 26 -1.34 -8.78 0.99
N VAL A 27 -0.51 -7.74 0.98
CA VAL A 27 0.21 -7.32 2.18
C VAL A 27 -0.74 -6.45 3.00
N ILE A 28 -1.27 -7.00 4.10
CA ILE A 28 -2.24 -6.31 4.98
C ILE A 28 -1.61 -5.07 5.63
N THR A 29 -0.37 -5.20 6.09
CA THR A 29 0.43 -4.10 6.61
C THR A 29 1.88 -4.28 6.16
N PRO A 30 2.55 -3.21 5.70
CA PRO A 30 3.97 -3.27 5.43
C PRO A 30 4.71 -3.56 6.75
N SER A 31 5.50 -4.62 6.77
CA SER A 31 6.35 -4.94 7.92
C SER A 31 7.52 -3.97 8.00
N GLY A 32 7.74 -3.39 9.17
CA GLY A 32 8.91 -2.52 9.41
C GLY A 32 8.87 -1.20 8.65
N LEU A 33 7.91 -0.32 8.96
CA LEU A 33 7.82 1.00 8.31
C LEU A 33 9.12 1.84 8.35
N ILE A 34 9.95 1.65 9.38
CA ILE A 34 11.21 2.40 9.59
C ILE A 34 12.48 1.59 9.27
N ASP A 35 12.43 0.26 9.41
CA ASP A 35 13.60 -0.64 9.35
C ASP A 35 13.44 -1.79 8.35
N GLY A 36 12.23 -1.99 7.83
CA GLY A 36 11.90 -3.00 6.83
C GLY A 36 12.19 -2.55 5.40
N ASP A 37 11.81 -3.42 4.47
CA ASP A 37 11.92 -3.13 3.05
C ASP A 37 10.85 -2.10 2.64
N ASN A 38 11.26 -1.13 1.84
CA ASN A 38 10.39 -0.14 1.22
C ASN A 38 9.47 -0.78 0.19
N THR A 39 9.67 -2.02 -0.24
CA THR A 39 8.77 -2.68 -1.19
C THR A 39 8.42 -4.10 -0.76
N GLN A 40 7.13 -4.40 -0.65
CA GLN A 40 6.63 -5.72 -0.21
C GLN A 40 5.58 -6.24 -1.19
N PHE A 41 5.90 -7.27 -1.95
CA PHE A 41 5.05 -7.73 -3.05
C PHE A 41 3.94 -8.71 -2.64
N GLY A 42 4.04 -9.38 -1.49
CA GLY A 42 3.06 -10.42 -1.11
C GLY A 42 3.01 -11.57 -2.13
N HIS A 43 1.84 -12.19 -2.30
CA HIS A 43 1.62 -13.31 -3.22
C HIS A 43 0.93 -12.88 -4.51
N ALA A 44 1.66 -12.16 -5.37
CA ALA A 44 1.13 -11.63 -6.62
C ALA A 44 0.57 -12.71 -7.56
N ASP A 45 1.27 -13.85 -7.70
CA ASP A 45 0.83 -14.94 -8.59
C ASP A 45 -0.49 -15.58 -8.14
N GLN A 46 -0.66 -15.76 -6.84
CA GLN A 46 -1.91 -16.24 -6.25
C GLN A 46 -3.03 -15.23 -6.48
N CYS A 47 -2.73 -13.93 -6.33
CA CYS A 47 -3.69 -12.87 -6.60
C CYS A 47 -4.21 -12.97 -8.04
N ILE A 48 -3.35 -12.90 -9.06
CA ILE A 48 -3.79 -12.84 -10.47
C ILE A 48 -4.49 -14.12 -10.97
N GLN A 49 -4.24 -15.26 -10.34
CA GLN A 49 -4.88 -16.54 -10.68
C GLN A 49 -6.23 -16.75 -9.97
N THR A 50 -6.53 -15.94 -8.95
CA THR A 50 -7.77 -16.06 -8.18
C THR A 50 -8.97 -15.64 -9.02
N ARG A 51 -10.05 -16.42 -8.94
CA ARG A 51 -11.33 -16.11 -9.58
C ARG A 51 -12.41 -16.00 -8.53
N VAL A 52 -13.19 -14.92 -8.61
CA VAL A 52 -14.29 -14.69 -7.68
C VAL A 52 -15.54 -15.43 -8.20
N PRO A 53 -16.01 -16.50 -7.52
CA PRO A 53 -17.05 -17.38 -8.05
C PRO A 53 -18.43 -16.72 -8.20
N ILE A 54 -18.70 -15.64 -7.47
CA ILE A 54 -20.04 -15.03 -7.35
C ILE A 54 -20.41 -14.21 -8.59
N ARG A 55 -19.41 -13.66 -9.30
CA ARG A 55 -19.63 -12.86 -10.52
C ARG A 55 -18.65 -13.18 -11.65
N ASN A 56 -17.83 -14.22 -11.47
CA ASN A 56 -16.78 -14.63 -12.42
C ASN A 56 -15.82 -13.49 -12.83
N PHE A 57 -15.66 -12.49 -11.96
CA PHE A 57 -14.66 -11.45 -12.17
C PHE A 57 -13.28 -11.93 -11.74
N ARG A 58 -12.28 -11.50 -12.49
CA ARG A 58 -10.88 -11.73 -12.17
C ARG A 58 -10.41 -10.67 -11.18
N THR A 59 -9.28 -10.97 -10.58
CA THR A 59 -8.51 -10.08 -9.72
C THR A 59 -7.37 -9.44 -10.52
N GLN A 60 -6.87 -8.34 -10.00
CA GLN A 60 -5.66 -7.67 -10.45
C GLN A 60 -4.78 -7.40 -9.24
N PHE A 61 -3.48 -7.41 -9.48
CA PHE A 61 -2.49 -7.05 -8.48
C PHE A 61 -2.02 -5.62 -8.73
N CYS A 62 -2.08 -4.78 -7.70
CA CYS A 62 -1.66 -3.39 -7.73
C CYS A 62 -0.51 -3.15 -6.74
N LEU A 63 0.39 -2.23 -7.08
CA LEU A 63 1.52 -1.84 -6.24
C LEU A 63 1.46 -0.34 -5.88
N PRO A 64 0.52 0.08 -5.01
CA PRO A 64 0.49 1.46 -4.52
C PRO A 64 1.76 1.82 -3.76
N THR A 65 2.12 3.10 -3.81
CA THR A 65 3.23 3.66 -3.03
C THR A 65 2.70 4.73 -2.08
N ALA A 66 2.84 4.53 -0.78
CA ALA A 66 2.51 5.53 0.21
C ALA A 66 3.76 6.28 0.65
N THR A 67 3.63 7.60 0.76
CA THR A 67 4.61 8.49 1.38
C THR A 67 4.02 9.01 2.68
N PHE A 68 4.81 9.04 3.76
CA PHE A 68 4.38 9.56 5.05
C PHE A 68 5.29 10.68 5.55
N SER A 69 4.74 11.61 6.32
CA SER A 69 5.46 12.75 6.88
C SER A 69 4.79 13.23 8.17
N PRO A 70 5.48 14.00 9.03
CA PRO A 70 4.79 14.68 10.12
C PRO A 70 3.75 15.65 9.52
N GLN A 71 2.64 15.88 10.22
CA GLN A 71 1.64 16.86 9.79
C GLN A 71 2.03 18.28 10.21
N SER A 72 2.61 18.42 11.41
CA SER A 72 2.96 19.72 11.98
C SER A 72 4.36 20.18 11.54
N HIS A 73 4.40 21.23 10.72
CA HIS A 73 5.65 21.88 10.33
C HIS A 73 6.27 22.67 11.49
N GLN A 74 5.45 23.16 12.42
CA GLN A 74 5.90 23.94 13.58
C GLN A 74 6.64 23.07 14.61
N LEU A 75 6.20 21.82 14.79
CA LEU A 75 6.83 20.89 15.73
C LEU A 75 8.10 20.25 15.16
N TYR A 76 8.20 20.14 13.83
CA TYR A 76 9.31 19.47 13.16
C TYR A 76 9.92 20.32 12.03
N PRO A 77 10.39 21.55 12.31
CA PRO A 77 10.95 22.43 11.28
C PRO A 77 12.21 21.82 10.63
N GLU A 78 13.03 21.11 11.41
CA GLU A 78 14.24 20.46 10.92
C GLU A 78 13.96 19.43 9.82
N PHE A 79 12.78 18.76 9.83
CA PHE A 79 12.40 17.75 8.84
C PHE A 79 12.20 18.33 7.43
N TYR A 80 11.74 19.57 7.35
CA TYR A 80 11.48 20.26 6.09
C TYR A 80 12.66 21.10 5.62
N ASP A 81 13.69 21.23 6.46
CA ASP A 81 14.93 21.89 6.10
C ASP A 81 15.75 21.02 5.14
N ASN A 82 16.01 21.55 3.96
CA ASN A 82 16.66 20.92 2.82
C ASN A 82 18.18 21.18 2.79
N GLN A 83 18.75 21.80 3.81
CA GLN A 83 20.12 22.29 3.79
C GLN A 83 21.21 21.29 4.21
N THR A 84 20.87 20.11 4.73
CA THR A 84 21.87 19.20 5.30
C THR A 84 22.09 17.93 4.47
N ARG A 85 23.23 17.88 3.76
CA ARG A 85 23.71 16.69 3.03
C ARG A 85 24.20 15.57 3.96
N ASP A 86 24.79 15.92 5.09
CA ASP A 86 25.44 14.94 5.97
C ASP A 86 24.49 14.24 6.93
N TRP A 87 24.68 12.93 7.10
CA TRP A 87 24.00 12.14 8.13
C TRP A 87 24.60 12.50 9.50
N PRO A 88 23.84 13.12 10.42
CA PRO A 88 24.35 13.36 11.75
C PRO A 88 24.61 12.01 12.44
N PRO A 89 25.55 11.96 13.40
CA PRO A 89 25.66 10.79 14.27
C PRO A 89 24.30 10.49 14.90
N TYR A 90 24.04 9.21 15.17
CA TYR A 90 22.79 8.80 15.79
C TYR A 90 22.69 9.44 17.17
N ASP A 91 21.73 10.34 17.33
CA ASP A 91 21.50 11.14 18.51
C ASP A 91 20.20 10.68 19.17
N MET A 92 20.32 10.10 20.37
CA MET A 92 19.20 9.55 21.12
C MET A 92 18.25 10.63 21.64
N ASP A 93 18.70 11.89 21.68
CA ASP A 93 17.90 13.01 22.16
C ASP A 93 16.99 13.58 21.05
N LYS A 94 17.18 13.13 19.81
CA LYS A 94 16.37 13.56 18.67
C LYS A 94 15.22 12.62 18.35
N THR A 95 14.16 13.19 17.78
CA THR A 95 12.98 12.44 17.36
C THR A 95 13.24 11.63 16.10
N VAL A 96 12.41 10.60 15.88
CA VAL A 96 12.46 9.74 14.68
C VAL A 96 12.41 10.56 13.37
N TRP A 97 11.73 11.71 13.35
CA TRP A 97 11.65 12.57 12.18
C TRP A 97 13.00 13.20 11.80
N SER A 98 13.87 13.49 12.77
CA SER A 98 15.22 13.98 12.47
C SER A 98 16.05 12.94 11.69
N PHE A 99 15.84 11.66 12.01
CA PHE A 99 16.47 10.52 11.35
C PHE A 99 15.84 10.26 9.98
N LEU A 100 14.50 10.24 9.90
CA LEU A 100 13.78 9.97 8.64
C LEU A 100 13.77 11.14 7.65
N ARG A 101 14.28 12.30 8.04
CA ARG A 101 14.32 13.51 7.21
C ARG A 101 14.78 13.24 5.77
N PRO A 102 14.10 13.77 4.74
CA PRO A 102 14.57 13.68 3.36
C PRO A 102 15.96 14.31 3.21
N ARG A 103 16.89 13.57 2.60
CA ARG A 103 18.24 14.06 2.25
C ARG A 103 18.49 13.89 0.76
N ASP A 104 19.64 14.39 0.30
CA ASP A 104 20.04 14.31 -1.10
C ASP A 104 19.93 12.85 -1.60
N LYS A 105 19.10 12.64 -2.62
CA LYS A 105 18.65 11.31 -3.09
C LYS A 105 19.79 10.46 -3.67
N SER A 106 20.97 11.04 -3.87
CA SER A 106 22.11 10.39 -4.49
C SER A 106 22.77 9.33 -3.61
N ILE A 107 22.51 9.31 -2.30
CA ILE A 107 23.22 8.44 -1.36
C ILE A 107 22.33 7.31 -0.80
N ARG A 108 21.04 7.56 -0.53
CA ARG A 108 20.10 6.55 -0.01
C ARG A 108 18.67 6.77 -0.49
N LEU A 109 17.95 5.66 -0.69
CA LEU A 109 16.50 5.67 -0.91
C LEU A 109 15.80 6.24 0.35
N SER A 110 14.75 7.04 0.12
CA SER A 110 13.96 7.61 1.22
C SER A 110 13.21 6.50 1.96
N ARG A 111 13.31 6.49 3.29
CA ARG A 111 12.54 5.59 4.18
C ARG A 111 11.13 6.11 4.48
N LEU A 112 10.79 7.28 3.95
CA LEU A 112 9.46 7.87 4.09
C LEU A 112 8.47 7.37 3.03
N LYS A 113 8.90 6.40 2.21
CA LYS A 113 8.14 5.84 1.11
C LYS A 113 8.14 4.33 1.22
N PHE A 114 6.97 3.73 1.15
CA PHE A 114 6.81 2.28 1.04
C PHE A 114 5.78 1.93 -0.02
N SER A 115 6.03 0.83 -0.70
CA SER A 115 5.17 0.25 -1.72
C SER A 115 4.77 -1.15 -1.27
N TRP A 116 3.51 -1.52 -1.44
CA TRP A 116 3.04 -2.84 -1.02
C TRP A 116 2.06 -3.43 -2.01
N GLY A 117 2.05 -4.75 -2.11
CA GLY A 117 1.19 -5.51 -2.99
C GLY A 117 -0.23 -5.54 -2.45
N LEU A 118 -1.18 -5.12 -3.29
CA LEU A 118 -2.60 -5.15 -3.00
C LEU A 118 -3.32 -5.97 -4.07
N CYS A 119 -4.00 -7.02 -3.64
CA CYS A 119 -4.91 -7.77 -4.49
C CYS A 119 -6.29 -7.14 -4.46
N VAL A 120 -6.84 -6.81 -5.62
CA VAL A 120 -8.17 -6.20 -5.74
C VAL A 120 -8.93 -6.84 -6.92
N PRO A 121 -10.27 -6.74 -6.95
CA PRO A 121 -11.03 -7.11 -8.14
C PRO A 121 -10.62 -6.25 -9.34
N GLU A 122 -10.60 -6.83 -10.55
CA GLU A 122 -10.33 -6.13 -11.81
C GLU A 122 -11.33 -5.00 -12.11
N VAL A 123 -12.48 -5.01 -11.44
CA VAL A 123 -13.52 -3.96 -11.56
C VAL A 123 -13.07 -2.63 -10.93
N CYS A 124 -12.10 -2.67 -10.00
CA CYS A 124 -11.62 -1.47 -9.32
C CYS A 124 -10.64 -0.70 -10.19
N THR A 125 -10.85 0.60 -10.39
CA THR A 125 -9.88 1.45 -11.09
C THR A 125 -8.76 1.89 -10.15
N ALA A 126 -7.60 2.21 -10.70
CA ALA A 126 -6.46 2.74 -9.92
C ALA A 126 -6.86 3.99 -9.11
N ASN A 127 -7.74 4.84 -9.65
CA ASN A 127 -8.21 6.05 -8.98
C ASN A 127 -9.10 5.72 -7.76
N ASP A 128 -9.98 4.72 -7.89
CA ASP A 128 -10.85 4.30 -6.78
C ASP A 128 -10.02 3.71 -5.64
N ILE A 129 -9.02 2.89 -5.98
CA ILE A 129 -8.11 2.29 -5.01
C ILE A 129 -7.29 3.37 -4.30
N GLN A 130 -6.72 4.32 -5.05
CA GLN A 130 -5.95 5.42 -4.48
C GLN A 130 -6.79 6.24 -3.51
N THR A 131 -7.99 6.66 -3.93
CA THR A 131 -8.90 7.48 -3.12
C THR A 131 -9.30 6.74 -1.84
N SER A 132 -9.60 5.44 -1.94
CA SER A 132 -9.93 4.62 -0.79
C SER A 132 -8.76 4.53 0.20
N LEU A 133 -7.56 4.25 -0.29
CA LEU A 133 -6.37 4.12 0.56
C LEU A 133 -5.98 5.45 1.20
N ASP A 134 -6.03 6.56 0.45
CA ASP A 134 -5.76 7.91 0.97
C ASP A 134 -6.71 8.25 2.12
N THR A 135 -8.01 7.99 1.94
CA THR A 135 -9.02 8.27 2.97
C THR A 135 -8.80 7.41 4.20
N THR A 136 -8.64 6.10 4.02
CA THR A 136 -8.48 5.16 5.15
C THR A 136 -7.20 5.43 5.95
N LEU A 137 -6.07 5.69 5.27
CA LEU A 137 -4.80 6.00 5.96
C LEU A 137 -4.85 7.38 6.62
N ALA A 138 -5.43 8.39 5.97
CA ALA A 138 -5.57 9.72 6.57
C ALA A 138 -6.42 9.67 7.83
N GLU A 139 -7.53 8.92 7.84
CA GLU A 139 -8.39 8.76 9.01
C GLU A 139 -7.69 7.99 10.13
N ALA A 140 -7.02 6.87 9.81
CA ALA A 140 -6.34 6.02 10.78
C ALA A 140 -5.21 6.75 11.52
N PHE A 141 -4.51 7.68 10.86
CA PHE A 141 -3.36 8.38 11.42
C PHE A 141 -3.61 9.85 11.78
N ARG A 142 -4.85 10.33 11.64
CA ARG A 142 -5.26 11.70 11.97
C ARG A 142 -4.91 12.09 13.41
N GLU A 143 -5.14 11.20 14.37
CA GLU A 143 -4.89 11.45 15.79
C GLU A 143 -3.40 11.45 16.14
N HIS A 144 -2.56 10.86 15.29
CA HIS A 144 -1.12 10.74 15.50
C HIS A 144 -0.31 11.88 14.86
N ASN A 145 -0.97 12.88 14.24
CA ASN A 145 -0.32 13.97 13.50
C ASN A 145 0.65 13.47 12.42
N ILE A 146 0.30 12.37 11.75
CA ILE A 146 1.06 11.82 10.62
C ILE A 146 0.21 11.98 9.35
N SER A 147 0.78 12.60 8.33
CA SER A 147 0.17 12.71 7.01
C SER A 147 0.64 11.58 6.12
N PHE A 148 -0.31 10.92 5.45
CA PHE A 148 -0.05 9.93 4.42
C PHE A 148 -0.53 10.45 3.07
N ARG A 149 0.18 10.05 2.01
CA ARG A 149 -0.19 10.30 0.62
C ARG A 149 0.10 9.06 -0.21
N VAL A 150 -0.91 8.52 -0.87
CA VAL A 150 -0.81 7.34 -1.73
C VAL A 150 -0.72 7.76 -3.19
N GLU A 151 0.21 7.15 -3.91
CA GLU A 151 0.37 7.28 -5.35
C GLU A 151 0.12 5.91 -5.98
N LEU A 152 -0.89 5.82 -6.84
CA LEU A 152 -1.18 4.62 -7.62
C LEU A 152 -1.61 5.01 -9.02
N THR A 153 -0.93 4.47 -10.01
CA THR A 153 -1.24 4.68 -11.43
C THR A 153 -1.68 3.38 -12.08
N SER A 154 -2.42 3.45 -13.19
CA SER A 154 -2.91 2.24 -13.87
C SER A 154 -1.80 1.28 -14.29
N VAL A 155 -0.61 1.80 -14.63
CA VAL A 155 0.56 0.98 -15.00
C VAL A 155 1.15 0.18 -13.84
N MET A 156 0.80 0.53 -12.60
CA MET A 156 1.21 -0.18 -11.37
C MET A 156 0.22 -1.29 -11.00
N CYS A 157 -0.84 -1.48 -11.77
CA CYS A 157 -1.79 -2.57 -11.65
C CYS A 157 -1.64 -3.50 -12.87
N TYR A 158 -1.70 -4.80 -12.64
CA TYR A 158 -1.71 -5.79 -13.71
C TYR A 158 -2.66 -6.94 -13.36
N SER A 159 -3.38 -7.41 -14.38
CA SER A 159 -4.23 -8.60 -14.28
C SER A 159 -3.56 -9.79 -14.98
N GLY A 160 -4.01 -11.00 -14.66
CA GLY A 160 -3.53 -12.20 -15.35
C GLY A 160 -3.74 -12.15 -16.87
N LYS A 161 -4.76 -11.42 -17.35
CA LYS A 161 -5.02 -11.21 -18.79
C LYS A 161 -3.94 -10.34 -19.42
N GLU A 162 -3.57 -9.25 -18.76
CA GLU A 162 -2.59 -8.29 -19.28
C GLU A 162 -1.17 -8.87 -19.32
N MET A 163 -0.81 -9.74 -18.37
CA MET A 163 0.47 -10.46 -18.39
C MET A 163 0.57 -11.45 -19.56
N GLU A 164 -0.51 -12.18 -19.85
CA GLU A 164 -0.59 -13.13 -20.97
C GLU A 164 -0.49 -12.40 -22.31
N GLU A 165 -1.19 -11.28 -22.47
CA GLU A 165 -1.13 -10.43 -23.67
C GLU A 165 0.28 -9.84 -23.90
N ARG A 166 0.97 -9.43 -22.84
CA ARG A 166 2.33 -8.86 -22.91
C ARG A 166 3.44 -9.88 -23.16
N HIS A 167 3.10 -11.18 -23.30
CA HIS A 167 4.09 -12.27 -23.40
C HIS A 167 5.16 -12.20 -22.30
N MET A 168 4.84 -11.61 -21.14
CA MET A 168 5.74 -11.65 -20.01
C MET A 168 5.78 -13.11 -19.55
N PRO A 169 6.97 -13.70 -19.35
CA PRO A 169 7.04 -15.03 -18.81
C PRO A 169 6.36 -15.00 -17.44
N LEU A 170 5.26 -15.73 -17.29
CA LEU A 170 4.74 -16.10 -15.98
C LEU A 170 5.92 -16.75 -15.25
N ILE A 171 6.45 -16.05 -14.25
CA ILE A 171 7.55 -16.54 -13.42
C ILE A 171 6.98 -17.77 -12.71
N GLY A 172 7.29 -18.94 -13.28
CA GLY A 172 6.54 -20.17 -13.06
C GLY A 172 6.78 -21.21 -14.16
N LYS A 173 7.30 -20.82 -15.34
CA LYS A 173 7.95 -21.74 -16.29
C LYS A 173 9.49 -21.69 -16.19
N LEU A 174 10.04 -21.67 -14.98
CA LEU A 174 11.44 -22.01 -14.77
C LEU A 174 11.49 -23.39 -14.09
N TRP A 175 11.88 -24.39 -14.88
CA TRP A 175 12.23 -25.77 -14.51
C TRP A 175 11.06 -26.70 -14.14
N VAL A 176 10.47 -27.36 -15.15
CA VAL A 176 10.60 -28.82 -15.37
C VAL A 176 10.59 -29.07 -16.87
#